data_AF-A0A2V5K105-F1
#
_entry.id   AF-A0A2V5K105-F1
#
_cell.length_a   1.000
_cell.length_b   1.000
_cell.length_c   1.000
_cell.angle_alpha   90.00
_cell.angle_beta   90.00
_cell.angle_gamma   90.00
#
_symmetry.space_group_name_H-M   'P 1'
#
loop_
_entity.id
_entity.type
_entity.pdbx_description
1 polymer ?
#
loop_
_entity_poly.entity_id
_entity_poly.type
_entity_poly.pdbx_seq_one_letter_code
_entity_poly.pdbx_strand_id
1 'polypeptide(L)'
;MAQNSSIEWTDHTFNPWWGCSKVSPACDNCYAELWAKRMGHQVWGTSANRRFFSDAHWNEPLAWNQEAAVTEQRKRVFCASMADVFERNVG
;
A
#
# COMPACT_ATOMS: atom_id res chain seq x y z
N MET A 1 -0.27 6.62 -6.55
CA MET A 1 0.25 5.44 -7.28
C MET A 1 -0.63 5.26 -8.50
N ALA A 2 -0.05 4.97 -9.66
CA ALA A 2 -0.82 4.81 -10.90
C ALA A 2 -1.66 3.52 -10.84
N GLN A 3 -2.74 3.48 -11.63
CA GLN A 3 -3.65 2.33 -11.75
C GLN A 3 -2.93 1.04 -12.18
N ASN A 4 -1.85 1.18 -12.95
CA ASN A 4 -0.98 0.08 -13.39
C ASN A 4 0.35 0.16 -12.63
N SER A 5 0.71 -0.94 -11.99
CA SER A 5 1.98 -1.07 -11.27
C SER A 5 3.15 -1.23 -12.24
N SER A 6 4.30 -0.63 -11.94
CA SER A 6 5.54 -0.84 -12.70
C SER A 6 6.30 -2.11 -12.28
N ILE A 7 5.75 -2.87 -11.32
CA ILE A 7 6.31 -4.15 -10.89
C ILE A 7 5.88 -5.20 -11.92
N GLU A 8 6.84 -5.81 -12.61
CA GLU A 8 6.63 -6.62 -13.83
C GLU A 8 5.56 -7.72 -13.72
N TRP A 9 5.37 -8.29 -12.53
CA TRP A 9 4.46 -9.41 -12.30
C TRP A 9 3.09 -8.99 -11.77
N THR A 10 2.86 -7.71 -11.50
CA THR A 10 1.64 -7.18 -10.88
C THR A 10 0.80 -6.39 -11.86
N ASP A 11 -0.51 -6.58 -11.83
CA ASP A 11 -1.44 -5.75 -12.58
C ASP A 11 -1.76 -4.46 -11.81
N HIS A 12 -2.05 -4.60 -10.50
CA HIS A 12 -2.44 -3.50 -9.63
C HIS A 12 -1.65 -3.49 -8.32
N THR A 13 -1.67 -2.33 -7.64
CA THR A 13 -1.17 -2.17 -6.28
C THR A 13 -2.28 -1.60 -5.41
N PHE A 14 -2.55 -2.24 -4.28
CA PHE A 14 -3.55 -1.78 -3.31
C PHE A 14 -2.88 -1.46 -1.97
N ASN A 15 -3.21 -0.31 -1.39
CA ASN A 15 -2.70 0.09 -0.08
C ASN A 15 -3.87 0.40 0.85
N PRO A 16 -4.11 -0.39 1.90
CA PRO A 16 -5.16 -0.08 2.88
C PRO A 16 -4.83 1.20 3.69
N TRP A 17 -3.54 1.48 3.91
CA TRP A 17 -3.02 2.73 4.47
C TRP A 17 -1.58 2.99 4.00
N TRP A 18 -1.04 4.14 4.40
CA TRP A 18 0.35 4.53 4.19
C TRP A 18 1.02 4.83 5.55
N GLY A 19 2.15 4.16 5.79
CA GLY A 19 2.97 4.30 6.99
C GLY A 19 3.11 2.98 7.76
N CYS A 20 4.17 2.85 8.54
CA CYS A 20 4.35 1.75 9.49
C CYS A 20 5.37 2.10 10.59
N SER A 21 5.46 1.22 11.58
CA SER A 21 6.48 1.25 12.63
C SER A 21 7.73 0.49 12.19
N LYS A 22 8.92 1.01 12.53
CA LYS A 22 10.17 0.30 12.29
C LYS A 22 10.31 -0.83 13.29
N VAL A 23 10.54 -2.06 12.80
CA VAL A 23 10.63 -3.26 13.64
C VAL A 23 12.01 -3.91 13.64
N SER A 24 12.88 -3.54 12.70
CA SER A 24 14.25 -4.08 12.61
C SER A 24 15.18 -3.16 11.80
N PRO A 25 16.51 -3.38 11.82
CA PRO A 25 17.46 -2.67 10.98
C PRO A 25 17.19 -2.80 9.47
N ALA A 26 16.43 -3.80 9.02
CA ALA A 26 16.03 -3.91 7.61
C ALA A 26 15.17 -2.72 7.14
N CYS A 27 14.59 -1.94 8.06
CA CYS A 27 13.80 -0.76 7.74
C CYS A 27 14.63 0.48 7.36
N ASP A 28 15.95 0.49 7.57
CA ASP A 28 16.77 1.70 7.48
C ASP A 28 16.78 2.36 6.09
N ASN A 29 16.58 1.55 5.04
CA ASN A 29 16.53 2.00 3.64
C ASN A 29 15.14 1.81 3.02
N CYS A 30 14.07 1.88 3.83
CA CYS A 30 12.70 1.73 3.35
C CYS A 30 12.31 2.82 2.34
N TYR A 31 12.08 2.43 1.08
CA TYR A 31 11.70 3.37 0.03
C TYR A 31 10.37 4.09 0.33
N ALA A 32 9.43 3.42 1.00
CA ALA A 32 8.12 3.98 1.32
C ALA A 32 8.24 5.11 2.36
N GLU A 33 9.16 4.99 3.32
CA GLU A 33 9.48 6.05 4.29
C GLU A 33 10.13 7.25 3.59
N LEU A 34 11.10 7.00 2.71
CA LEU A 34 11.76 8.05 1.92
C LEU A 34 10.74 8.80 1.05
N TRP A 35 9.80 8.07 0.45
CA TRP A 35 8.73 8.67 -0.35
C TRP A 35 7.80 9.53 0.51
N ALA A 36 7.45 9.08 1.71
CA ALA A 36 6.64 9.87 2.64
C ALA A 36 7.33 11.17 3.04
N LYS A 37 8.63 11.11 3.39
CA LYS A 37 9.44 12.30 3.67
C LYS A 37 9.44 13.27 2.49
N ARG A 38 9.65 12.76 1.27
CA ARG A 38 9.62 13.55 0.03
C ARG A 38 8.28 14.25 -0.19
N MET A 39 7.17 13.58 0.13
CA MET A 39 5.82 14.11 -0.03
C MET A 39 5.34 14.91 1.19
N GLY A 40 6.17 15.10 2.22
CA GLY A 40 5.83 15.85 3.43
C GLY A 40 4.90 15.13 4.40
N HIS A 41 4.81 13.79 4.34
CA HIS A 41 3.99 12.99 5.24
C HIS A 41 4.79 12.43 6.41
N GLN A 42 4.34 12.69 7.64
CA GLN A 42 4.91 12.16 8.88
C GLN A 42 4.12 10.94 9.37
N VAL A 43 4.22 9.83 8.62
CA VAL A 43 3.42 8.60 8.88
C VAL A 43 4.26 7.38 9.30
N TRP A 44 5.56 7.57 9.57
CA TRP A 44 6.48 6.52 10.06
C TRP A 44 6.78 6.67 11.55
N GLY A 45 6.87 5.53 12.24
CA GLY A 45 7.18 5.44 13.66
C GLY A 45 6.00 4.97 14.49
N THR A 46 6.31 4.57 15.73
CA THR A 46 5.33 3.99 16.66
C THR A 46 4.26 4.96 17.11
N SER A 47 4.57 6.26 17.19
CA SER A 47 3.62 7.31 17.57
C SER A 47 3.01 8.08 16.39
N ALA A 48 3.39 7.74 15.16
CA ALA A 48 2.89 8.43 13.97
C ALA A 48 1.50 7.91 13.60
N ASN A 49 0.63 8.80 13.13
CA ASN A 49 -0.65 8.39 12.56
C ASN A 49 -0.44 7.75 11.17
N ARG A 50 -1.30 6.79 10.82
CA ARG A 50 -1.36 6.24 9.47
C ARG A 50 -2.23 7.11 8.58
N ARG A 51 -1.87 7.22 7.30
CA ARG A 51 -2.71 7.88 6.31
C ARG A 51 -3.58 6.84 5.61
N PHE A 52 -4.89 6.95 5.79
CA PHE A 52 -5.87 6.10 5.12
C PHE A 52 -6.30 6.68 3.77
N PHE A 53 -6.80 5.82 2.90
CA PHE A 53 -7.32 6.18 1.58
C PHE A 53 -8.85 6.24 1.59
N SER A 54 -9.42 6.96 0.63
CA SER A 54 -10.87 7.15 0.52
C SER A 54 -11.61 5.88 0.10
N ASP A 55 -12.93 5.87 0.28
CA ASP A 55 -13.81 4.77 -0.15
C ASP A 55 -13.66 4.45 -1.64
N ALA A 56 -13.38 5.45 -2.47
CA ALA A 56 -13.10 5.25 -3.88
C ALA A 56 -11.92 4.28 -4.10
N HIS A 57 -10.84 4.41 -3.32
CA HIS A 57 -9.71 3.48 -3.39
C HIS A 57 -10.08 2.10 -2.87
N TRP A 58 -10.84 2.03 -1.77
CA TRP A 58 -11.31 0.77 -1.20
C TRP A 58 -12.25 -0.02 -2.11
N ASN A 59 -12.91 0.66 -3.05
CA ASN A 59 -13.77 0.02 -4.05
C ASN A 59 -13.00 -0.51 -5.28
N GLU A 60 -11.72 -0.15 -5.47
CA GLU A 60 -10.93 -0.61 -6.62
C GLU A 60 -10.80 -2.14 -6.68
N PRO A 61 -10.52 -2.88 -5.59
CA PRO A 61 -10.46 -4.35 -5.64
C PRO A 61 -11.77 -5.01 -6.09
N LEU A 62 -12.92 -4.41 -5.75
CA LEU A 62 -14.23 -4.92 -6.19
C LEU A 62 -14.40 -4.71 -7.70
N ALA A 63 -14.03 -3.54 -8.21
CA ALA A 63 -14.06 -3.25 -9.64
C ALA A 63 -13.12 -4.17 -10.42
N TRP A 64 -11.88 -4.39 -9.93
CA TRP A 64 -10.94 -5.32 -10.57
C TRP A 64 -11.42 -6.76 -10.56
N ASN A 65 -12.12 -7.18 -9.49
CA ASN A 65 -12.69 -8.52 -9.41
C ASN A 65 -13.85 -8.71 -10.40
N GLN A 66 -14.69 -7.69 -10.60
CA GLN A 66 -15.73 -7.69 -11.63
C GLN A 66 -15.11 -7.76 -13.03
N GLU A 67 -14.06 -6.98 -13.31
CA GLU A 67 -13.33 -7.03 -14.58
C GLU A 67 -12.68 -8.40 -14.82
N ALA A 68 -12.08 -8.99 -13.78
CA ALA A 68 -11.49 -10.34 -13.85
C ALA A 68 -12.51 -11.41 -14.22
N ALA A 69 -13.76 -11.28 -13.74
CA ALA A 69 -14.85 -12.19 -14.08
C ALA A 69 -15.30 -12.05 -15.54
N VAL A 70 -15.28 -10.84 -16.10
CA VAL A 70 -15.66 -10.59 -17.50
C VAL A 70 -14.55 -11.02 -18.47
N THR A 71 -13.30 -10.76 -18.11
CA THR A 71 -12.13 -11.02 -18.96
C THR A 71 -11.58 -12.43 -18.82
N GLU A 72 -12.05 -13.19 -17.83
CA GLU A 72 -11.53 -14.50 -17.42
C GLU A 72 -10.02 -14.48 -17.10
N GLN A 73 -9.50 -13.31 -16.70
CA GLN A 73 -8.09 -13.12 -16.35
C GLN A 73 -7.94 -12.81 -14.87
N ARG A 74 -7.20 -13.67 -14.16
CA ARG A 74 -6.84 -13.43 -12.77
C ARG A 74 -5.92 -12.22 -12.65
N LYS A 75 -6.37 -11.19 -11.95
CA LYS A 75 -5.55 -10.02 -11.58
C LYS A 75 -4.61 -10.34 -10.42
N ARG A 76 -3.34 -9.98 -10.55
CA ARG A 76 -2.30 -10.06 -9.53
C ARG A 76 -2.15 -8.69 -8.86
N VAL A 77 -2.48 -8.62 -7.58
CA VAL A 77 -2.46 -7.38 -6.81
C VAL A 77 -1.35 -7.43 -5.77
N PHE A 78 -0.45 -6.46 -5.79
CA PHE A 78 0.53 -6.28 -4.73
C PHE A 78 -0.08 -5.44 -3.60
N CYS A 79 -0.11 -6.01 -2.40
CA CYS A 79 -0.74 -5.39 -1.24
C CYS A 79 0.29 -4.67 -0.37
N ALA A 80 -0.09 -3.50 0.13
CA ALA A 80 0.66 -2.72 1.13
C ALA A 80 2.10 -2.39 0.70
N SER A 81 2.27 -1.90 -0.52
CA SER A 81 3.57 -1.41 -0.97
C SER A 81 4.10 -0.24 -0.11
N MET A 82 3.21 0.53 0.50
CA MET A 82 3.50 1.72 1.31
C MET A 82 3.26 1.51 2.82
N ALA A 83 3.05 0.28 3.26
CA ALA A 83 2.68 -0.08 4.63
C ALA A 83 3.22 -1.46 5.01
N ASP A 84 2.93 -1.91 6.24
CA ASP A 84 3.21 -3.27 6.70
C ASP A 84 1.91 -3.92 7.16
N VAL A 85 1.38 -4.91 6.42
CA VAL A 85 0.12 -5.60 6.78
C VAL A 85 0.19 -6.33 8.12
N PHE A 86 1.38 -6.62 8.62
CA PHE A 86 1.62 -7.27 9.90
C PHE A 86 2.02 -6.29 11.00
N GLU A 87 1.88 -4.97 10.74
CA GLU A 87 2.07 -3.98 11.78
C GLU A 87 1.22 -4.33 13.00
N ARG A 88 1.88 -4.62 14.12
CA ARG A 88 1.19 -4.72 15.41
C ARG A 88 0.73 -3.32 15.76
N ASN A 89 -0.57 -3.10 15.60
CA ASN A 89 -1.22 -1.86 15.98
C ASN A 89 -0.98 -1.63 17.48
N VAL A 90 -0.01 -0.78 17.82
CA VAL A 90 0.11 -0.18 19.15
C VAL A 90 -0.66 1.14 19.09
N GLY A 91 -1.99 1.00 19.14
CA GLY A 91 -2.90 2.06 19.58
C GLY A 91 -3.19 1.89 21.06
#